data_AF-A0A0F9CKC9-F1
#
_entry.id   AF-A0A0F9CKC9-F1
#
_cell.length_a   1.000
_cell.length_b   1.000
_cell.length_c   1.000
_cell.angle_alpha   90.00
_cell.angle_beta   90.00
_cell.angle_gamma   90.00
#
_symmetry.space_group_name_H-M   'P 1'
#
loop_
_entity.id
_entity.type
_entity.pdbx_description
1 polymer ?
#
loop_
_entity_poly.entity_id
_entity_poly.type
_entity_poly.pdbx_seq_one_letter_code
_entity_poly.pdbx_strand_id
1 'polypeptide(L)'
;MPRIGEIKSPREINKRSTRRHIWTACEDCGKARWVELHKGKPRCRLCRRCAGIMFAKATRPRGEKAAGYKGGRVIHSGGYIQILLQPDDFFYSMTSKHSPYVMEHRLVMAKHLGRCLQLWELVHHKNGIRDDNRIANLKLTTAGSHSREHSKGYGDGHRQGYQDGLKLALRIEDSPESASQSS
;
A
#
# COMPACT_ATOMS: atom_id res chain seq x y z
N MET A 1 -4.20 -44.74 19.51
CA MET A 1 -4.75 -43.43 19.11
C MET A 1 -6.26 -43.48 19.27
N PRO A 2 -6.92 -42.40 19.77
CA PRO A 2 -8.36 -42.39 19.95
C PRO A 2 -9.09 -42.45 18.60
N ARG A 3 -10.30 -43.02 18.57
CA ARG A 3 -11.14 -43.08 17.36
C ARG A 3 -12.03 -41.84 17.27
N ILE A 4 -12.28 -41.35 16.05
CA ILE A 4 -13.23 -40.24 15.86
C ILE A 4 -14.60 -40.65 16.39
N GLY A 5 -15.21 -39.80 17.20
CA GLY A 5 -16.47 -40.06 17.89
C GLY A 5 -16.32 -40.70 19.28
N GLU A 6 -15.12 -41.11 19.68
CA GLU A 6 -14.86 -41.65 21.01
C GLU A 6 -15.19 -40.61 22.10
N ILE A 7 -15.92 -41.01 23.14
CA ILE A 7 -16.32 -40.14 24.24
C ILE A 7 -15.65 -40.62 25.53
N LYS A 8 -14.97 -39.70 26.23
CA LYS A 8 -14.29 -39.97 27.50
C LYS A 8 -14.63 -38.96 28.58
N SER A 9 -14.52 -39.39 29.83
CA SER A 9 -14.58 -38.51 30.99
C SER A 9 -13.31 -37.65 31.07
N PRO A 10 -13.38 -36.46 31.70
CA PRO A 10 -12.21 -35.60 31.91
C PRO A 10 -11.06 -36.27 32.66
N ARG A 11 -11.36 -37.20 33.59
CA ARG A 11 -10.37 -37.94 34.37
C ARG A 11 -9.53 -38.86 33.48
N GLU A 12 -10.15 -39.56 32.52
CA GLU A 12 -9.46 -40.47 31.59
C GLU A 12 -8.49 -39.77 30.63
N ILE A 13 -8.72 -38.48 30.36
CA ILE A 13 -7.91 -37.69 29.42
C ILE A 13 -7.10 -36.59 30.11
N ASN A 14 -6.97 -36.66 31.43
CA ASN A 14 -6.25 -35.70 32.28
C ASN A 14 -6.64 -34.23 32.01
N LYS A 15 -7.95 -33.95 31.92
CA LYS A 15 -8.53 -32.61 31.73
C LYS A 15 -9.22 -32.11 33.00
N ARG A 16 -9.01 -30.83 33.31
CA ARG A 16 -9.73 -30.11 34.37
C ARG A 16 -11.06 -29.57 33.81
N SER A 17 -12.05 -30.43 33.67
CA SER A 17 -13.42 -30.08 33.25
C SER A 17 -14.41 -31.03 33.93
N THR A 18 -15.69 -30.66 33.97
CA THR A 18 -16.77 -31.50 34.50
C THR A 18 -17.55 -32.23 33.41
N ARG A 19 -17.41 -31.82 32.15
CA ARG A 19 -18.17 -32.36 31.01
C ARG A 19 -17.40 -33.45 30.29
N ARG A 20 -18.11 -34.45 29.76
CA ARG A 20 -17.52 -35.45 28.86
C ARG A 20 -16.90 -34.78 27.63
N HIS A 21 -15.88 -35.40 27.07
CA HIS A 21 -15.19 -34.93 25.87
C HIS A 21 -15.34 -35.94 24.75
N ILE A 22 -15.40 -35.47 23.52
CA ILE A 22 -15.44 -36.28 22.31
C ILE A 22 -14.17 -36.05 21.49
N TRP A 23 -13.57 -37.11 20.98
CA TRP A 23 -12.46 -37.04 20.04
C TRP A 23 -13.01 -36.76 18.65
N THR A 24 -12.70 -35.60 18.07
CA THR A 24 -13.26 -35.17 16.79
C THR A 24 -12.25 -34.40 15.96
N ALA A 25 -12.39 -34.45 14.64
CA ALA A 25 -11.57 -33.75 13.67
C ALA A 25 -12.09 -32.34 13.42
N CYS A 26 -11.17 -31.41 13.14
CA CYS A 26 -11.54 -30.11 12.60
C CYS A 26 -12.14 -30.26 11.19
N GLU A 27 -13.35 -29.74 10.96
CA GLU A 27 -13.98 -29.79 9.61
C GLU A 27 -13.11 -29.10 8.54
N ASP A 28 -12.36 -28.05 8.89
CA ASP A 28 -11.51 -27.33 7.92
C ASP A 28 -10.13 -27.95 7.64
N CYS A 29 -9.47 -28.56 8.63
CA CYS A 29 -8.06 -28.98 8.49
C CYS A 29 -7.80 -30.43 8.91
N GLY A 30 -8.82 -31.19 9.26
CA GLY A 30 -8.73 -32.61 9.63
C GLY A 30 -8.06 -32.92 10.98
N LYS A 31 -7.42 -31.94 11.64
CA LYS A 31 -6.70 -32.17 12.91
C LYS A 31 -7.65 -32.60 14.03
N ALA A 32 -7.43 -33.80 14.54
CA ALA A 32 -8.21 -34.41 15.62
C ALA A 32 -7.79 -33.91 17.02
N ARG A 33 -8.76 -33.79 17.92
CA ARG A 33 -8.56 -33.35 19.31
C ARG A 33 -9.74 -33.74 20.20
N TRP A 34 -9.52 -33.75 21.51
CA TRP A 34 -10.59 -33.79 22.50
C TRP A 34 -11.31 -32.43 22.57
N VAL A 35 -12.62 -32.45 22.40
CA VAL A 35 -13.50 -31.27 22.51
C VAL A 35 -14.59 -31.57 23.53
N GLU A 36 -14.95 -30.58 24.37
CA GLU A 36 -16.08 -30.73 25.29
C GLU A 36 -17.36 -31.11 24.53
N LEU A 37 -18.09 -32.09 25.03
CA LEU A 37 -19.39 -32.49 24.53
C LEU A 37 -20.47 -31.63 25.19
N HIS A 38 -21.31 -30.99 24.39
CA HIS A 38 -22.43 -30.18 24.82
C HIS A 38 -23.69 -30.58 24.04
N LYS A 39 -24.76 -30.99 24.75
CA LYS A 39 -26.02 -31.47 24.14
C LYS A 39 -25.79 -32.52 23.04
N GLY A 40 -24.90 -33.48 23.30
CA GLY A 40 -24.58 -34.56 22.35
C GLY A 40 -23.70 -34.16 21.16
N LYS A 41 -23.23 -32.90 21.07
CA LYS A 41 -22.39 -32.41 19.97
C LYS A 41 -21.06 -31.85 20.49
N PRO A 42 -19.98 -31.89 19.70
CA PRO A 42 -18.75 -31.20 20.07
C PRO A 42 -19.02 -29.69 20.16
N ARG A 43 -18.57 -29.06 21.25
CA ARG A 43 -18.75 -27.62 21.49
C ARG A 43 -18.23 -26.75 20.36
N CYS A 44 -17.11 -27.16 19.75
CA CYS A 44 -16.51 -26.47 18.61
C CYS A 44 -16.18 -27.47 17.51
N ARG A 45 -16.76 -27.29 16.32
CA ARG A 45 -16.47 -28.10 15.13
C ARG A 45 -15.07 -27.78 14.58
N LEU A 46 -14.69 -26.51 14.60
CA LEU A 46 -13.39 -26.03 14.13
C LEU A 46 -12.36 -25.92 15.25
N CYS A 47 -11.09 -26.16 14.91
CA CYS A 47 -9.99 -25.87 15.84
C CYS A 47 -9.82 -24.36 16.03
N ARG A 48 -9.18 -23.94 17.12
CA ARG A 48 -8.99 -22.51 17.45
C ARG A 48 -8.39 -21.71 16.29
N ARG A 49 -7.41 -22.29 15.58
CA ARG A 49 -6.77 -21.66 14.42
C ARG A 49 -7.76 -21.47 13.27
N CYS A 50 -8.45 -22.53 12.86
CA CYS A 50 -9.41 -22.49 11.74
C CYS A 50 -10.59 -21.56 12.05
N ALA A 51 -11.16 -21.64 13.26
CA ALA A 51 -12.18 -20.72 13.71
C ALA A 51 -11.68 -19.26 13.68
N GLY A 52 -10.47 -18.98 14.17
CA GLY A 52 -9.89 -17.66 14.13
C GLY A 52 -9.73 -17.10 12.71
N ILE A 53 -9.31 -17.94 11.75
CA ILE A 53 -9.22 -17.56 10.33
C ILE A 53 -10.61 -17.25 9.76
N MET A 54 -11.60 -18.09 10.04
CA MET A 54 -12.98 -17.90 9.60
C MET A 54 -13.56 -16.57 10.14
N PHE A 55 -13.44 -16.32 11.43
CA PHE A 55 -13.91 -15.08 12.04
C PHE A 55 -13.17 -13.87 11.50
N ALA A 56 -11.84 -13.93 11.35
CA ALA A 56 -11.07 -12.82 10.78
C ALA A 56 -11.49 -12.49 9.34
N LYS A 57 -11.85 -13.48 8.52
CA LYS A 57 -12.40 -13.26 7.18
C LYS A 57 -13.79 -12.60 7.24
N ALA A 58 -14.63 -12.98 8.20
CA ALA A 58 -15.98 -12.44 8.33
C ALA A 58 -15.99 -10.99 8.87
N THR A 59 -15.12 -10.67 9.84
CA THR A 59 -15.11 -9.36 10.52
C THR A 59 -14.23 -8.31 9.84
N ARG A 60 -13.33 -8.73 8.94
CA ARG A 60 -12.45 -7.82 8.18
C ARG A 60 -12.80 -7.90 6.70
N PRO A 61 -13.95 -7.35 6.28
CA PRO A 61 -14.32 -7.30 4.88
C PRO A 61 -13.22 -6.61 4.08
N ARG A 62 -12.99 -7.09 2.85
CA ARG A 62 -11.98 -6.57 1.92
C ARG A 62 -12.67 -6.00 0.68
N GLY A 63 -11.93 -5.16 -0.05
CA GLY A 63 -12.44 -4.52 -1.27
C GLY A 63 -13.67 -3.68 -0.97
N GLU A 64 -14.67 -3.71 -1.85
CA GLU A 64 -15.89 -2.91 -1.80
C GLU A 64 -16.68 -3.04 -0.49
N LYS A 65 -16.57 -4.18 0.20
CA LYS A 65 -17.27 -4.42 1.48
C LYS A 65 -16.56 -3.76 2.67
N ALA A 66 -15.32 -3.28 2.50
CA ALA A 66 -14.57 -2.65 3.57
C ALA A 66 -15.03 -1.20 3.78
N ALA A 67 -15.30 -0.79 5.02
CA ALA A 67 -15.75 0.57 5.34
C ALA A 67 -14.78 1.68 4.86
N GLY A 68 -13.49 1.37 4.75
CA GLY A 68 -12.46 2.29 4.23
C GLY A 68 -12.26 2.23 2.71
N TYR A 69 -13.09 1.50 1.96
CA TYR A 69 -12.94 1.36 0.52
C TYR A 69 -13.35 2.64 -0.21
N LYS A 70 -12.36 3.32 -0.78
CA LYS A 70 -12.55 4.55 -1.55
C LYS A 70 -12.47 4.26 -3.05
N GLY A 71 -13.27 3.31 -3.53
CA GLY A 71 -13.26 2.92 -4.95
C GLY A 71 -11.93 2.28 -5.40
N GLY A 72 -11.16 1.71 -4.47
CA GLY A 72 -9.83 1.16 -4.77
C GLY A 72 -8.72 2.21 -4.87
N ARG A 73 -8.99 3.47 -4.54
CA ARG A 73 -8.02 4.57 -4.53
C ARG A 73 -7.27 4.63 -3.19
N VAL A 74 -5.95 4.57 -3.23
CA VAL A 74 -5.08 4.61 -2.03
C VAL A 74 -3.91 5.56 -2.21
N ILE A 75 -3.45 6.20 -1.13
CA ILE A 75 -2.27 7.08 -1.15
C ILE A 75 -1.04 6.23 -0.79
N HIS A 76 -0.07 6.20 -1.69
CA HIS A 76 1.22 5.55 -1.52
C HIS A 76 2.13 6.37 -0.62
N SER A 77 3.11 5.73 0.04
CA SER A 77 4.08 6.39 0.93
C SER A 77 4.85 7.55 0.30
N GLY A 78 5.03 7.51 -1.03
CA GLY A 78 5.63 8.59 -1.82
C GLY A 78 4.68 9.74 -2.18
N GLY A 79 3.47 9.81 -1.62
CA GLY A 79 2.49 10.86 -1.95
C GLY A 79 1.78 10.68 -3.29
N TYR A 80 2.05 9.58 -4.01
CA TYR A 80 1.33 9.23 -5.24
C TYR A 80 0.01 8.54 -4.91
N ILE A 81 -0.99 8.72 -5.76
CA ILE A 81 -2.21 7.91 -5.69
C ILE A 81 -2.04 6.63 -6.52
N GLN A 82 -2.54 5.52 -5.98
CA GLN A 82 -2.69 4.24 -6.68
C GLN A 82 -4.16 3.86 -6.80
N ILE A 83 -4.49 3.20 -7.90
CA ILE A 83 -5.83 2.70 -8.25
C ILE A 83 -5.76 1.18 -8.35
N LEU A 84 -6.63 0.49 -7.61
CA LEU A 84 -6.87 -0.94 -7.75
C LEU A 84 -7.56 -1.22 -9.09
N LEU A 85 -6.96 -2.07 -9.92
CA LEU A 85 -7.57 -2.57 -11.14
C LEU A 85 -8.06 -4.01 -10.96
N GLN A 86 -9.15 -4.36 -11.65
CA GLN A 86 -9.65 -5.72 -11.70
C GLN A 86 -8.95 -6.52 -12.81
N PRO A 87 -8.80 -7.86 -12.69
CA PRO A 87 -8.10 -8.68 -13.69
C PRO A 87 -8.63 -8.61 -15.12
N ASP A 88 -9.89 -8.22 -15.31
CA ASP A 88 -10.58 -8.03 -16.58
C ASP A 88 -10.45 -6.61 -17.16
N ASP A 89 -9.82 -5.67 -16.42
CA ASP A 89 -9.58 -4.31 -16.91
C ASP A 89 -8.53 -4.31 -18.04
N PHE A 90 -8.78 -3.54 -19.11
CA PHE A 90 -7.87 -3.39 -20.24
C PHE A 90 -6.44 -2.96 -19.83
N PHE A 91 -6.33 -2.10 -18.82
CA PHE A 91 -5.05 -1.60 -18.31
C PHE A 91 -4.44 -2.50 -17.22
N TYR A 92 -5.04 -3.66 -16.91
CA TYR A 92 -4.54 -4.56 -15.86
C TYR A 92 -3.10 -5.04 -16.13
N SER A 93 -2.66 -5.08 -17.39
CA SER A 93 -1.28 -5.42 -17.74
C SER A 93 -0.24 -4.42 -17.22
N MET A 94 -0.66 -3.23 -16.79
CA MET A 94 0.20 -2.23 -16.14
C MET A 94 0.40 -2.47 -14.64
N THR A 95 -0.29 -3.46 -14.05
CA THR A 95 -0.12 -3.83 -12.65
C THR A 95 1.16 -4.65 -12.44
N SER A 96 1.54 -4.86 -11.18
CA SER A 96 2.66 -5.75 -10.82
C SER A 96 2.14 -7.14 -10.51
N LYS A 97 2.96 -8.17 -10.74
CA LYS A 97 2.67 -9.56 -10.33
C LYS A 97 2.29 -9.67 -8.85
N HIS A 98 2.80 -8.77 -8.01
CA HIS A 98 2.57 -8.80 -6.55
C HIS A 98 1.52 -7.79 -6.08
N SER A 99 0.99 -6.94 -6.96
CA SER A 99 0.06 -5.88 -6.57
C SER A 99 -0.85 -5.47 -7.73
N PRO A 100 -2.19 -5.60 -7.59
CA PRO A 100 -3.17 -5.19 -8.60
C PRO A 100 -3.38 -3.66 -8.68
N TYR A 101 -2.41 -2.88 -8.18
CA TYR A 101 -2.50 -1.43 -8.14
C TYR A 101 -1.63 -0.79 -9.22
N VAL A 102 -2.16 0.25 -9.86
CA VAL A 102 -1.44 1.11 -10.83
C VAL A 102 -1.41 2.54 -10.32
N MET A 103 -0.32 3.27 -10.57
CA MET A 103 -0.24 4.70 -10.24
C MET A 103 -1.27 5.51 -11.05
N GLU A 104 -2.05 6.37 -10.39
CA GLU A 104 -3.16 7.12 -11.00
C GLU A 104 -2.68 8.00 -12.18
N HIS A 105 -1.57 8.71 -12.02
CA HIS A 105 -0.99 9.53 -13.09
C HIS A 105 -0.60 8.71 -14.33
N ARG A 106 -0.08 7.49 -14.15
CA ARG A 106 0.22 6.57 -15.26
C ARG A 106 -1.06 6.10 -15.94
N LEU A 107 -2.09 5.77 -15.16
CA LEU A 107 -3.39 5.33 -15.68
C LEU A 107 -4.10 6.43 -16.47
N VAL A 108 -4.08 7.69 -15.98
CA VAL A 108 -4.65 8.84 -16.70
C VAL A 108 -3.95 9.04 -18.05
N MET A 109 -2.62 8.96 -18.07
CA MET A 109 -1.86 9.07 -19.32
C MET A 109 -2.15 7.90 -20.28
N ALA A 110 -2.21 6.66 -19.78
CA ALA A 110 -2.55 5.48 -20.58
C ALA A 110 -3.93 5.59 -21.23
N LYS A 111 -4.94 6.05 -20.46
CA LYS A 111 -6.29 6.31 -20.94
C LYS A 111 -6.31 7.40 -22.00
N HIS A 112 -5.56 8.48 -21.81
CA HIS A 112 -5.45 9.56 -22.79
C HIS A 112 -4.82 9.07 -24.11
N LEU A 113 -3.86 8.16 -24.04
CA LEU A 113 -3.22 7.55 -25.22
C LEU A 113 -4.02 6.39 -25.84
N GLY A 114 -5.04 5.87 -25.14
CA GLY A 114 -5.79 4.69 -25.57
C GLY A 114 -4.99 3.38 -25.57
N ARG A 115 -3.88 3.30 -24.85
CA ARG A 115 -3.03 2.09 -24.77
C ARG A 115 -2.31 1.98 -23.43
N CYS A 116 -1.86 0.76 -23.09
CA CYS A 116 -1.00 0.55 -21.94
C CYS A 116 0.36 1.25 -22.12
N LEU A 117 0.88 1.79 -21.02
CA LEU A 117 2.24 2.34 -20.97
C LEU A 117 3.26 1.21 -20.83
N GLN A 118 4.38 1.35 -21.52
CA GLN A 118 5.55 0.49 -21.41
C GLN A 118 6.33 0.78 -20.13
N LEU A 119 7.22 -0.14 -19.76
CA LEU A 119 8.03 -0.03 -18.54
C LEU A 119 9.00 1.17 -18.58
N TRP A 120 9.53 1.50 -19.76
CA TRP A 120 10.46 2.63 -19.95
C TRP A 120 9.77 3.99 -20.15
N GLU A 121 8.44 3.97 -20.30
CA GLU A 121 7.63 5.19 -20.37
C GLU A 121 7.35 5.69 -18.94
N LEU A 122 7.86 6.88 -18.65
CA LEU A 122 7.73 7.53 -17.35
C LEU A 122 6.78 8.73 -17.49
N VAL A 123 6.02 9.02 -16.44
CA VAL A 123 5.06 10.12 -16.43
C VAL A 123 5.42 11.06 -15.29
N HIS A 124 5.66 12.32 -15.63
CA HIS A 124 6.02 13.39 -14.70
C HIS A 124 4.88 14.38 -14.49
N HIS A 125 4.82 14.94 -13.29
CA HIS A 125 4.04 16.13 -12.97
C HIS A 125 4.85 17.39 -13.27
N LYS A 126 4.35 18.25 -14.16
CA LYS A 126 5.03 19.49 -14.56
C LYS A 126 5.15 20.48 -13.41
N ASN A 127 4.15 20.57 -12.54
CA ASN A 127 4.14 21.44 -11.36
C ASN A 127 4.79 20.82 -10.11
N GLY A 128 5.25 19.57 -10.17
CA GLY A 128 5.80 18.85 -9.02
C GLY A 128 4.78 18.40 -7.96
N ILE A 129 3.49 18.70 -8.14
CA ILE A 129 2.39 18.34 -7.23
C ILE A 129 1.90 16.93 -7.61
N ARG A 130 2.13 15.95 -6.73
CA ARG A 130 2.00 14.50 -7.03
C ARG A 130 0.55 13.98 -7.10
N ASP A 131 -0.40 14.72 -6.55
CA ASP A 131 -1.83 14.39 -6.56
C ASP A 131 -2.63 15.14 -7.64
N ASP A 132 -2.01 16.10 -8.33
CA ASP A 132 -2.59 16.80 -9.47
C ASP A 132 -2.43 15.99 -10.76
N ASN A 133 -3.31 15.01 -10.93
CA ASN A 133 -3.28 14.06 -12.05
C ASN A 133 -4.05 14.53 -13.29
N ARG A 134 -4.32 15.84 -13.44
CA ARG A 134 -4.93 16.41 -14.66
C ARG A 134 -3.98 16.19 -15.83
N ILE A 135 -4.50 15.71 -16.98
CA ILE A 135 -3.66 15.39 -18.15
C ILE A 135 -2.75 16.55 -18.59
N ALA A 136 -3.24 17.79 -18.48
CA ALA A 136 -2.48 19.01 -18.79
C ALA A 136 -1.21 19.17 -17.92
N ASN A 137 -1.25 18.67 -16.67
CA ASN A 137 -0.13 18.69 -15.74
C ASN A 137 0.82 17.48 -15.91
N LEU A 138 0.46 16.50 -16.72
CA LEU A 138 1.26 15.31 -16.93
C LEU A 138 2.14 15.43 -18.19
N LYS A 139 3.33 14.83 -18.13
CA LYS A 139 4.27 14.75 -19.26
C LYS A 139 4.82 13.34 -19.38
N LEU A 140 4.64 12.71 -20.54
CA LEU A 140 5.28 11.45 -20.87
C LEU A 140 6.75 11.69 -21.23
N THR A 141 7.66 10.91 -20.66
CA THR A 141 9.10 10.99 -20.89
C THR A 141 9.68 9.57 -20.97
N THR A 142 10.96 9.46 -21.33
CA THR A 142 11.71 8.20 -21.24
C THR A 142 12.78 8.27 -20.14
N ALA A 143 13.27 7.12 -19.67
CA ALA A 143 14.28 7.05 -18.62
C ALA A 143 15.55 7.87 -18.93
N GLY A 144 15.94 8.00 -20.20
CA GLY A 144 17.11 8.79 -20.63
C GLY A 144 16.93 10.31 -20.54
N SER A 145 15.70 10.81 -20.74
CA SER A 145 15.37 12.24 -20.60
C SER A 145 15.05 12.64 -19.15
N HIS A 146 14.51 11.71 -18.35
CA HIS A 146 14.13 11.90 -16.94
C HIS A 146 15.32 12.29 -16.05
N SER A 147 16.50 11.67 -16.22
CA SER A 147 17.70 12.01 -15.43
C SER A 147 18.21 13.43 -15.72
N ARG A 148 18.11 13.90 -16.96
CA ARG A 148 18.61 15.23 -17.36
C ARG A 148 17.75 16.36 -16.80
N GLU A 149 16.43 16.18 -16.69
CA GLU A 149 15.52 17.20 -16.15
C GLU A 149 15.71 17.41 -14.63
N HIS A 150 15.95 16.34 -13.87
CA HIS A 150 16.29 16.46 -12.44
C HIS A 150 17.67 17.08 -12.19
N SER A 151 18.67 16.78 -13.03
CA SER A 151 19.99 17.43 -12.94
C SER A 151 19.96 18.91 -13.32
N LYS A 152 19.08 19.31 -14.26
CA LYS A 152 18.95 20.72 -14.68
C LYS A 152 18.40 21.60 -13.55
N GLY A 153 17.39 21.13 -12.82
CA GLY A 153 16.81 21.88 -11.70
C GLY A 153 17.81 22.20 -10.58
N TYR A 154 18.70 21.26 -10.24
CA TYR A 154 19.79 21.51 -9.30
C TYR A 154 20.83 22.51 -9.85
N GLY A 155 21.19 22.39 -11.14
CA GLY A 155 22.16 23.29 -11.78
C GLY A 155 21.66 24.72 -11.95
N ASP A 156 20.40 24.88 -12.34
CA ASP A 156 19.78 26.19 -12.55
C ASP A 156 19.55 26.90 -11.21
N GLY A 157 19.09 26.17 -10.18
CA GLY A 157 18.96 26.71 -8.82
C GLY A 157 20.31 27.12 -8.20
N HIS A 158 21.35 26.32 -8.40
CA HIS A 158 22.71 26.66 -7.93
C HIS A 158 23.26 27.90 -8.63
N ARG A 159 23.05 28.03 -9.95
CA ARG A 159 23.51 29.18 -10.73
C ARG A 159 22.79 30.46 -10.33
N GLN A 160 21.47 30.40 -10.17
CA GLN A 160 20.66 31.54 -9.73
C GLN A 160 21.06 31.98 -8.32
N GLY A 161 21.18 31.03 -7.38
CA GLY A 161 21.62 31.32 -6.01
C GLY A 161 23.03 31.94 -5.95
N TYR A 162 23.96 31.48 -6.79
CA TYR A 162 25.30 32.08 -6.90
C TYR A 162 25.25 33.52 -7.44
N GLN A 163 24.47 33.78 -8.50
CA GLN A 163 24.32 35.12 -9.06
C GLN A 163 23.63 36.10 -8.11
N ASP A 164 22.61 35.64 -7.39
CA ASP A 164 21.90 36.45 -6.40
C ASP A 164 22.80 36.75 -5.19
N GLY A 165 23.58 35.77 -4.72
CA GLY A 165 24.59 35.96 -3.68
C GLY A 165 25.70 36.93 -4.10
N LEU A 166 26.18 36.84 -5.35
CA LEU A 166 27.18 37.76 -5.90
C LEU A 166 26.65 39.20 -5.98
N LYS A 167 25.42 39.39 -6.47
CA LYS A 167 24.77 40.70 -6.49
C LYS A 167 24.54 41.28 -5.10
N LEU A 168 24.24 40.44 -4.10
CA LEU A 168 24.08 40.87 -2.73
C LEU A 168 25.43 41.33 -2.13
N ALA A 169 26.52 40.59 -2.38
CA ALA A 169 27.85 40.96 -1.92
C ALA A 169 28.33 42.29 -2.52
N LEU A 170 28.14 42.50 -3.83
CA LEU A 170 28.50 43.75 -4.51
C LEU A 170 27.69 44.96 -4.00
N ARG A 171 26.42 44.77 -3.61
CA ARG A 171 25.60 45.83 -3.01
C ARG A 171 26.04 46.24 -1.60
N ILE A 172 26.73 45.36 -0.88
CA ILE A 172 27.26 45.67 0.46
C ILE A 172 28.54 46.51 0.36
N GLU A 173 29.34 46.32 -0.70
CA GLU A 173 30.56 47.12 -0.95
C GLU A 173 30.25 48.54 -1.46
N ASP A 174 29.12 48.75 -2.13
CA ASP A 174 28.67 50.06 -2.65
C ASP A 174 27.87 50.91 -1.62
N SER A 175 27.74 50.48 -0.36
CA SER A 175 26.97 51.22 0.66
C SER A 175 27.82 52.32 1.31
N PRO A 176 27.45 53.62 1.21
CA PRO A 176 28.31 54.76 1.57
C PRO A 176 28.40 55.09 3.08
N GLU A 177 28.40 54.09 3.97
CA GLU A 177 28.43 54.29 5.43
C GLU A 177 29.80 54.01 6.10
N SER A 178 30.91 54.01 5.35
CA SER A 178 32.26 53.88 5.95
C SER A 178 33.10 55.16 5.94
N ALA A 179 32.48 56.34 5.84
CA ALA A 179 33.18 57.62 5.81
C ALA A 179 32.63 58.63 6.82
N SER A 180 32.65 58.31 8.13
CA SER A 180 32.55 59.33 9.18
C SER A 180 33.08 58.85 10.53
N GLN A 181 34.39 58.66 10.65
CA GLN A 181 35.11 58.74 11.92
C GLN A 181 36.46 59.43 11.70
N SER A 182 36.46 60.76 11.77
CA SER A 182 37.63 61.58 12.07
C SER A 182 37.18 63.01 12.35
N SER A 183 37.02 63.32 13.64
CA SER A 183 37.08 64.67 14.19
C SER A 183 37.67 64.56 15.58
#